data_AF-A0A7U9X3D5-F1
#
_entry.id   AF-A0A7U9X3D5-F1
#
_cell.length_a   1.000
_cell.length_b   1.000
_cell.length_c   1.000
_cell.angle_alpha   90.00
_cell.angle_beta   90.00
_cell.angle_gamma   90.00
#
_symmetry.space_group_name_H-M   'P 1'
#
loop_
_entity.id
_entity.type
_entity.pdbx_description
1 polymer ?
#
loop_
_entity_poly.entity_id
_entity_poly.type
_entity_poly.pdbx_seq_one_letter_code
_entity_poly.pdbx_strand_id
1 'polypeptide(L)'
;MSNWIQFEETDNDKNILRIGGNSLLPNDIKWPRNPNKEKLTFILNIPADFLNSRFSFDFPSGMVISVFTTYNTKDYFLDSIVYHGDMEELKNIKNDFTKVILHSVGSPRNDSDYLIPTRAVSSEEVLVEG
;
A
#
# COMPACT_ATOMS: atom_id res chain seq x y z
N MET A 1 -1.60 -18.65 20.93
CA MET A 1 -1.17 -17.29 20.57
C MET A 1 -2.06 -16.81 19.46
N SER A 2 -2.79 -15.72 19.67
CA SER A 2 -3.65 -15.11 18.65
C SER A 2 -3.13 -13.71 18.37
N ASN A 3 -2.96 -13.38 17.09
CA ASN A 3 -2.59 -12.03 16.66
C ASN A 3 -3.86 -11.27 16.32
N TRP A 4 -4.12 -10.16 17.00
CA TRP A 4 -5.20 -9.25 16.66
C TRP A 4 -4.64 -8.13 15.80
N ILE A 5 -5.29 -7.87 14.67
CA ILE A 5 -5.02 -6.71 13.82
C ILE A 5 -6.16 -5.73 14.05
N GLN A 6 -5.81 -4.52 14.48
CA GLN A 6 -6.77 -3.45 14.70
C GLN A 6 -6.60 -2.38 13.64
N PHE A 7 -7.74 -1.85 13.17
CA PHE A 7 -7.82 -0.75 12.23
C PHE A 7 -8.48 0.43 12.94
N GLU A 8 -7.76 1.54 13.03
CA GLU A 8 -8.27 2.76 13.67
C GLU A 8 -8.44 3.87 12.63
N GLU A 9 -9.55 4.59 12.70
CA GLU A 9 -9.70 5.80 11.88
C GLU A 9 -8.65 6.83 12.27
N THR A 10 -8.04 7.46 11.28
CA THR A 10 -7.10 8.55 11.51
C THR A 10 -7.22 9.57 10.39
N ASP A 11 -6.95 10.81 10.71
CA ASP A 11 -7.02 11.97 9.82
C ASP A 11 -5.65 12.41 9.31
N ASN A 12 -4.57 11.77 9.78
CA ASN A 12 -3.21 12.19 9.48
C ASN A 12 -2.50 11.25 8.51
N ASP A 13 -1.84 11.84 7.51
CA ASP A 13 -1.02 11.12 6.53
C ASP A 13 0.39 10.81 7.09
N LYS A 14 0.47 10.34 8.34
CA LYS A 14 1.75 10.04 8.99
C LYS A 14 2.47 8.88 8.31
N ASN A 15 3.79 8.83 8.48
CA ASN A 15 4.62 7.69 8.10
C ASN A 15 4.50 6.57 9.14
N ILE A 16 3.33 5.93 9.18
CA ILE A 16 3.01 4.77 10.02
C ILE A 16 2.49 3.63 9.12
N LEU A 17 2.36 2.42 9.66
CA LEU A 17 1.63 1.38 8.95
C LEU A 17 0.16 1.79 8.82
N ARG A 18 -0.31 2.03 7.60
CA ARG A 18 -1.69 2.46 7.35
C ARG A 18 -2.20 2.04 5.98
N ILE A 19 -3.51 1.85 5.91
CA ILE A 19 -4.25 1.74 4.66
C ILE A 19 -4.78 3.13 4.28
N GLY A 20 -4.72 3.45 2.99
CA GLY A 20 -5.29 4.69 2.45
C GLY A 20 -4.67 5.98 2.97
N GLY A 21 -5.41 7.07 2.75
CA GLY A 21 -4.95 8.45 2.87
C GLY A 21 -4.13 8.91 1.66
N ASN A 22 -3.45 10.04 1.81
CA ASN A 22 -2.53 10.54 0.80
C ASN A 22 -1.20 9.78 0.86
N SER A 23 -0.60 9.51 -0.30
CA SER A 23 0.72 8.90 -0.39
C SER A 23 1.80 9.89 0.06
N LEU A 24 2.86 9.37 0.67
CA LEU A 24 4.08 10.11 0.99
C LEU A 24 5.11 10.07 -0.16
N LEU A 25 4.68 9.71 -1.37
CA LEU A 25 5.55 9.66 -2.56
C LEU A 25 6.08 11.07 -2.88
N PRO A 26 7.41 11.30 -2.86
CA PRO A 26 8.03 12.57 -3.18
C PRO A 26 7.58 13.18 -4.51
N ASN A 27 7.54 14.51 -4.57
CA ASN A 27 7.05 15.25 -5.75
C ASN A 27 7.93 15.10 -6.99
N ASP A 28 9.21 14.78 -6.81
CA ASP A 28 10.18 14.49 -7.87
C ASP A 28 9.99 13.08 -8.49
N ILE A 29 9.25 12.19 -7.83
CA ILE A 29 8.85 10.90 -8.38
C ILE A 29 7.50 11.05 -9.09
N LYS A 30 7.39 10.56 -10.34
CA LYS A 30 6.11 10.59 -11.08
C LYS A 30 5.11 9.62 -10.45
N TRP A 31 3.85 10.03 -10.35
CA TRP A 31 2.77 9.16 -9.90
C TRP A 31 2.64 7.93 -10.81
N PRO A 32 2.55 6.71 -10.25
CA PRO A 32 2.50 5.50 -11.05
C PRO A 32 1.19 5.39 -11.83
N ARG A 33 1.28 4.79 -13.03
CA ARG A 33 0.14 4.56 -13.92
C ARG A 33 0.10 3.10 -14.35
N ASN A 34 -1.11 2.60 -14.60
CA ASN A 34 -1.33 1.28 -15.21
C ASN A 34 -1.04 1.32 -16.73
N PRO A 35 -1.08 0.18 -17.44
CA PRO A 35 -0.91 0.12 -18.91
C PRO A 35 -1.89 0.99 -19.69
N ASN A 36 -3.09 1.23 -19.14
CA ASN A 36 -4.11 2.09 -19.74
C ASN A 36 -3.81 3.59 -19.53
N LYS A 37 -2.68 3.93 -18.90
CA LYS A 37 -2.24 5.28 -18.54
C LYS A 37 -3.09 5.93 -17.46
N GLU A 38 -3.94 5.18 -16.77
CA GLU A 38 -4.72 5.65 -15.63
C GLU A 38 -3.81 5.71 -14.40
N LYS A 39 -4.03 6.70 -13.53
CA LYS A 39 -3.24 6.82 -12.29
C LYS A 39 -3.66 5.74 -11.32
N LEU A 40 -2.69 5.03 -10.74
CA LEU A 40 -2.98 4.01 -9.74
C LEU A 40 -3.43 4.66 -8.43
N THR A 41 -4.36 4.01 -7.73
CA THR A 41 -4.85 4.43 -6.42
C THR A 41 -3.87 3.95 -5.34
N PHE A 42 -3.49 4.86 -4.45
CA PHE A 42 -2.68 4.52 -3.28
C PHE A 42 -3.51 3.74 -2.26
N ILE A 43 -2.99 2.61 -1.76
CA ILE A 43 -3.74 1.73 -0.84
C ILE A 43 -3.01 1.44 0.47
N LEU A 44 -1.68 1.49 0.51
CA LEU A 44 -0.94 1.08 1.71
C LEU A 44 0.39 1.82 1.86
N ASN A 45 0.62 2.31 3.08
CA ASN A 45 1.89 2.87 3.55
C ASN A 45 2.54 1.87 4.52
N ILE A 46 3.78 1.46 4.26
CA ILE A 46 4.56 0.63 5.17
C ILE A 46 5.90 1.30 5.44
N PRO A 47 6.16 1.82 6.66
CA PRO A 47 7.49 2.30 7.02
C PRO A 47 8.52 1.17 6.91
N ALA A 48 9.66 1.42 6.29
CA ALA A 48 10.73 0.42 6.16
C ALA A 48 11.23 -0.04 7.54
N ASP A 49 11.33 0.89 8.50
CA ASP A 49 11.73 0.60 9.87
C ASP A 49 10.76 -0.35 10.60
N PHE A 50 9.46 -0.32 10.27
CA PHE A 50 8.49 -1.28 10.78
C PHE A 50 8.81 -2.70 10.25
N LEU A 51 9.11 -2.82 8.96
CA LEU A 51 9.47 -4.12 8.39
C LEU A 51 10.78 -4.64 8.95
N ASN A 52 11.82 -3.81 9.04
CA ASN A 52 13.13 -4.20 9.57
C ASN A 52 13.07 -4.64 11.04
N SER A 53 12.21 -4.01 11.85
CA SER A 53 12.08 -4.35 13.27
C SER A 53 11.25 -5.61 13.53
N ARG A 54 10.26 -5.90 12.66
CA ARG A 54 9.37 -7.06 12.83
C ARG A 54 9.82 -8.30 12.06
N PHE A 55 10.49 -8.08 10.94
CA PHE A 55 10.94 -9.10 10.01
C PHE A 55 12.43 -8.82 9.71
N SER A 56 13.25 -9.85 9.53
CA SER A 56 14.69 -9.70 9.32
C SER A 56 15.07 -9.14 7.93
N PHE A 57 14.43 -8.04 7.52
CA PHE A 57 14.78 -7.23 6.36
C PHE A 57 15.85 -6.19 6.71
N ASP A 58 16.51 -5.68 5.68
CA ASP A 58 17.58 -4.68 5.78
C ASP A 58 17.33 -3.52 4.79
N PHE A 59 16.14 -2.92 4.87
CA PHE A 59 15.82 -1.72 4.09
C PHE A 59 16.52 -0.48 4.68
N PRO A 60 16.90 0.52 3.87
CA PRO A 60 17.46 1.76 4.41
C PRO A 60 16.49 2.46 5.37
N SER A 61 17.02 2.93 6.51
CA SER A 61 16.20 3.58 7.54
C SER A 61 15.56 4.88 7.06
N GLY A 62 14.37 5.19 7.56
CA GLY A 62 13.60 6.37 7.16
C GLY A 62 12.95 6.29 5.78
N MET A 63 13.06 5.15 5.08
CA MET A 63 12.31 4.88 3.85
C MET A 63 10.89 4.41 4.15
N VAL A 64 10.05 4.47 3.13
CA VAL A 64 8.67 4.00 3.14
C VAL A 64 8.37 3.23 1.86
N ILE A 65 7.55 2.20 2.01
CA ILE A 65 7.05 1.38 0.92
C ILE A 65 5.60 1.78 0.69
N SER A 66 5.34 2.31 -0.50
CA SER A 66 3.99 2.67 -0.95
C SER A 66 3.47 1.65 -1.94
N VAL A 67 2.26 1.15 -1.71
CA VAL A 67 1.56 0.26 -2.63
C VAL A 67 0.46 1.03 -3.35
N PHE A 68 0.47 0.90 -4.68
CA PHE A 68 -0.51 1.49 -5.57
C PHE A 68 -1.15 0.39 -6.42
N THR A 69 -2.44 0.47 -6.67
CA THR A 69 -3.13 -0.51 -7.51
C THR A 69 -4.21 0.13 -8.38
N THR A 70 -4.60 -0.57 -9.44
CA THR A 70 -5.68 -0.14 -10.32
C THR A 70 -6.99 -0.22 -9.56
N TYR A 71 -7.77 0.86 -9.65
CA TYR A 71 -9.12 0.92 -9.12
C TYR A 71 -9.95 1.79 -10.05
N ASN A 72 -11.04 1.22 -10.57
CA ASN A 72 -11.93 1.88 -11.50
C ASN A 72 -13.37 1.49 -11.15
N THR A 73 -14.27 2.47 -11.01
CA THR A 73 -15.68 2.21 -10.65
C THR A 73 -16.59 2.02 -11.86
N LYS A 74 -16.08 2.20 -13.07
CA LYS A 74 -16.81 2.13 -14.34
C LYS A 74 -16.54 0.82 -15.08
N ASP A 75 -15.29 0.37 -15.06
CA ASP A 75 -14.84 -0.83 -15.75
C ASP A 75 -14.42 -1.91 -14.75
N TYR A 76 -14.73 -3.17 -15.06
CA TYR A 76 -14.34 -4.30 -14.22
C TYR A 76 -12.82 -4.52 -14.30
N PHE A 77 -12.13 -4.38 -13.16
CA PHE A 77 -10.66 -4.36 -13.09
C PHE A 77 -10.07 -5.49 -12.22
N LEU A 78 -10.89 -6.31 -11.55
CA LEU A 78 -10.39 -7.30 -10.59
C LEU A 78 -9.48 -8.34 -11.23
N ASP A 79 -9.76 -8.78 -12.45
CA ASP A 79 -8.91 -9.73 -13.20
C ASP A 79 -7.49 -9.19 -13.46
N SER A 80 -7.30 -7.88 -13.34
CA SER A 80 -5.98 -7.24 -13.52
C SER A 80 -5.17 -7.17 -12.23
N ILE A 81 -5.79 -7.38 -11.06
CA ILE A 81 -5.16 -7.18 -9.74
C ILE A 81 -5.31 -8.38 -8.79
N VAL A 82 -6.10 -9.38 -9.15
CA VAL A 82 -6.33 -10.59 -8.34
C VAL A 82 -5.62 -11.78 -8.98
N TYR A 83 -5.09 -12.67 -8.14
CA TYR A 83 -4.46 -13.92 -8.54
C TYR A 83 -5.08 -15.09 -7.78
N HIS A 84 -5.59 -16.07 -8.52
CA HIS A 84 -6.24 -17.28 -8.01
C HIS A 84 -5.43 -18.54 -8.25
N GLY A 85 -4.19 -18.43 -8.77
CA GLY A 85 -3.32 -19.58 -9.05
C GLY A 85 -3.09 -19.85 -10.53
N ASP A 86 -3.72 -19.09 -11.43
CA ASP A 86 -3.57 -19.28 -12.87
C ASP A 86 -2.38 -18.48 -13.47
N MET A 87 -1.67 -19.09 -14.42
CA MET A 87 -0.45 -18.49 -15.00
C MET A 87 -0.74 -17.30 -15.92
N GLU A 88 -1.91 -17.23 -16.56
CA GLU A 88 -2.32 -16.06 -17.34
C GLU A 88 -2.67 -14.89 -16.40
N GLU A 89 -3.37 -15.17 -15.29
CA GLU A 89 -3.58 -14.17 -14.22
C GLU A 89 -2.24 -13.66 -13.66
N LEU A 90 -1.29 -14.55 -13.37
CA LEU A 90 0.05 -14.17 -12.91
C LEU A 90 0.77 -13.25 -13.90
N LYS A 91 0.59 -13.50 -15.21
CA LYS A 91 1.15 -12.64 -16.26
C LYS A 91 0.44 -11.28 -16.27
N ASN A 92 -0.88 -11.25 -16.09
CA ASN A 92 -1.66 -10.02 -16.07
C ASN A 92 -1.34 -9.13 -14.86
N ILE A 93 -1.26 -9.69 -13.64
CA ILE A 93 -0.92 -8.89 -12.44
C ILE A 93 0.51 -8.33 -12.50
N LYS A 94 1.41 -8.96 -13.27
CA LYS A 94 2.77 -8.48 -13.52
C LYS A 94 2.83 -7.33 -14.54
N ASN A 95 1.73 -7.03 -15.22
CA ASN A 95 1.66 -5.95 -16.21
C ASN A 95 1.39 -4.58 -15.55
N ASP A 96 2.10 -4.21 -14.49
CA ASP A 96 2.06 -2.86 -13.92
C ASP A 96 0.69 -2.34 -13.41
N PHE A 97 -0.32 -3.20 -13.26
CA PHE A 97 -1.62 -2.84 -12.66
C PHE A 97 -1.53 -2.61 -11.14
N THR A 98 -0.48 -3.13 -10.51
CA THR A 98 -0.08 -2.84 -9.12
C THR A 98 1.40 -2.46 -9.11
N LYS A 99 1.78 -1.42 -8.35
CA LYS A 99 3.17 -1.01 -8.16
C LYS A 99 3.49 -0.85 -6.69
N VAL A 100 4.64 -1.37 -6.30
CA VAL A 100 5.23 -1.22 -4.98
C VAL A 100 6.49 -0.38 -5.12
N ILE A 101 6.59 0.72 -4.39
CA ILE A 101 7.68 1.68 -4.53
C ILE A 101 8.31 1.92 -3.15
N LEU A 102 9.62 1.68 -3.04
CA LEU A 102 10.44 2.10 -1.91
C LEU A 102 10.98 3.51 -2.18
N HIS A 103 10.73 4.46 -1.29
CA HIS A 103 11.16 5.84 -1.46
C HIS A 103 11.38 6.54 -0.11
N SER A 104 12.02 7.72 -0.13
CA SER A 104 12.08 8.61 1.03
C SER A 104 10.72 9.24 1.31
N VAL A 105 10.50 9.73 2.54
CA VAL A 105 9.25 10.42 2.89
C VAL A 105 9.16 11.78 2.20
N GLY A 106 8.09 11.99 1.42
CA GLY A 106 7.72 13.27 0.83
C GLY A 106 6.54 13.93 1.55
N SER A 107 6.03 15.03 0.98
CA SER A 107 4.78 15.66 1.44
C SER A 107 3.57 14.82 1.03
N PRO A 108 2.51 14.74 1.87
CA PRO A 108 1.28 14.03 1.51
C PRO A 108 0.67 14.55 0.19
N ARG A 109 0.37 13.64 -0.73
CA ARG A 109 -0.39 13.94 -1.95
C ARG A 109 -1.19 12.75 -2.46
N ASN A 110 -2.26 13.04 -3.20
CA ASN A 110 -3.02 12.05 -3.95
C ASN A 110 -3.26 12.59 -5.35
N ASP A 111 -2.63 11.95 -6.34
CA ASP A 111 -2.83 12.34 -7.74
C ASP A 111 -3.91 11.50 -8.42
N SER A 112 -4.35 10.36 -7.85
CA SER A 112 -5.40 9.50 -8.44
C SER A 112 -6.80 10.06 -8.28
N ASP A 113 -7.74 9.54 -9.07
CA ASP A 113 -9.14 9.95 -9.06
C ASP A 113 -9.89 9.52 -7.78
N TYR A 114 -9.32 8.56 -7.05
CA TYR A 114 -9.89 8.01 -5.84
C TYR A 114 -8.94 8.17 -4.66
N LEU A 115 -9.53 8.40 -3.49
CA LEU A 115 -8.86 8.46 -2.19
C LEU A 115 -9.49 7.40 -1.28
N ILE A 116 -8.67 6.47 -0.80
CA ILE A 116 -9.10 5.48 0.20
C ILE A 116 -9.04 6.14 1.58
N PRO A 117 -10.09 6.05 2.42
CA PRO A 117 -10.06 6.60 3.78
C PRO A 117 -8.89 6.04 4.58
N THR A 118 -8.19 6.90 5.33
CA THR A 118 -7.04 6.48 6.11
C THR A 118 -7.46 5.61 7.30
N ARG A 119 -6.76 4.49 7.47
CA ARG A 119 -6.88 3.60 8.63
C ARG A 119 -5.49 3.24 9.12
N ALA A 120 -5.14 3.63 10.35
CA ALA A 120 -3.92 3.15 10.99
C ALA A 120 -4.07 1.66 11.29
N VAL A 121 -2.97 0.91 11.12
CA VAL A 121 -2.94 -0.53 11.39
C VAL A 121 -1.99 -0.78 12.54
N SER A 122 -2.49 -1.45 13.57
CA SER A 122 -1.70 -1.94 14.70
C SER A 122 -1.90 -3.45 14.85
N SER A 123 -0.90 -4.12 15.43
CA SER A 123 -0.98 -5.52 15.79
C SER A 123 -0.64 -5.69 17.26
N GLU A 124 -1.51 -6.35 18.02
CA GLU A 124 -1.26 -6.73 19.41
C GLU A 124 -1.13 -8.25 19.51
N GLU A 125 -0.07 -8.71 20.19
CA GLU A 125 0.06 -10.10 20.62
C GLU A 125 -0.71 -10.27 21.93
N VAL A 126 -1.81 -11.02 21.88
CA VAL A 126 -2.60 -11.32 23.09
C VAL A 126 -2.27 -12.73 23.56
N LEU A 127 -1.79 -12.83 24.81
CA LEU A 127 -1.74 -14.10 25.52
C LEU A 127 -3.17 -14.54 25.82
N VAL A 128 -3.61 -15.62 25.18
CA VAL A 128 -4.88 -16.26 25.53
C VAL A 128 -4.61 -17.05 26.80
N GLU A 129 -5.00 -16.51 27.95
CA GLU A 129 -5.08 -17.29 29.19
C GLU A 129 -6.20 -18.33 29.02
N GLY A 130 -5.85 -19.60 29.17
CA GLY A 130 -6.76 -20.74 29.09
C GLY A 130 -7.23 -21.20 30.45
#